data_AF-A0A519BKC4-F1
#
_entry.id   AF-A0A519BKC4-F1
#
_cell.length_a   1.000
_cell.length_b   1.000
_cell.length_c   1.000
_cell.angle_alpha   90.00
_cell.angle_beta   90.00
_cell.angle_gamma   90.00
#
_symmetry.space_group_name_H-M   'P 1'
#
loop_
_entity.id
_entity.type
_entity.pdbx_description
1 polymer ?
#
loop_
_entity_poly.entity_id
_entity_poly.type
_entity_poly.pdbx_seq_one_letter_code
_entity_poly.pdbx_strand_id
1 'polypeptide(L)'
;MNTSSNVLIFDTETTDIIFPVLIEAAGIYIEGSPFDEQNNFFIQRYNPEKPISYGAMAIHNILDEELLDCPKSSEFKLDENIKYIIGHNIDFDWSVISKPDVKRIDTCAMAKAVFPEIDSHSLASLSYALCEPSNRKKLRETLKTSHNALTDAKLCLNLLRKILIKKDLHKWSDIYSFSEEARIPKAMPFGKYKGTSIKDIPPDYKEWLKKQPDIDEYLLKALN
;
A
#
# COMPACT_ATOMS: atom_id res chain seq x y z
N MET A 1 -14.91 24.49 12.24
CA MET A 1 -13.61 24.69 11.56
C MET A 1 -13.32 23.37 10.85
N ASN A 2 -13.30 23.35 9.52
CA ASN A 2 -12.91 22.16 8.76
C ASN A 2 -11.41 21.97 8.99
N THR A 3 -11.02 21.12 9.92
CA THR A 3 -9.65 20.63 9.98
C THR A 3 -9.50 19.62 8.86
N SER A 4 -9.22 20.08 7.64
CA SER A 4 -8.87 19.18 6.54
C SER A 4 -7.71 18.31 7.01
N SER A 5 -7.94 17.00 7.13
CA SER A 5 -6.90 16.05 7.52
C SER A 5 -5.78 16.08 6.48
N ASN A 6 -4.54 16.03 6.93
CA ASN A 6 -3.36 15.96 6.03
C ASN A 6 -2.79 14.54 5.92
N VAL A 7 -3.53 13.53 6.37
CA VAL A 7 -3.13 12.11 6.33
C VAL A 7 -4.26 11.29 5.73
N LEU A 8 -3.93 10.51 4.70
CA LEU A 8 -4.88 9.70 3.96
C LEU A 8 -4.43 8.24 3.95
N ILE A 9 -5.26 7.32 4.44
CA ILE A 9 -5.12 5.91 4.07
C ILE A 9 -5.68 5.79 2.66
N PHE A 10 -4.94 5.20 1.73
CA PHE A 10 -5.26 5.24 0.31
C PHE A 10 -5.01 3.88 -0.34
N ASP A 11 -5.90 3.51 -1.26
CA ASP A 11 -5.87 2.26 -2.01
C ASP A 11 -6.55 2.48 -3.37
N THR A 12 -6.09 1.73 -4.38
CA THR A 12 -6.60 1.82 -5.75
C THR A 12 -6.88 0.45 -6.35
N GLU A 13 -7.95 0.38 -7.14
CA GLU A 13 -8.15 -0.68 -8.11
C GLU A 13 -7.74 -0.20 -9.49
N THR A 14 -7.17 -1.10 -10.29
CA THR A 14 -6.59 -0.76 -11.60
C THR A 14 -6.93 -1.79 -12.67
N THR A 15 -6.78 -1.39 -13.93
CA THR A 15 -7.01 -2.28 -15.08
C THR A 15 -6.09 -3.50 -15.14
N ASP A 16 -4.86 -3.41 -14.62
CA ASP A 16 -3.82 -4.44 -14.70
C ASP A 16 -2.58 -4.05 -13.85
N ILE A 17 -1.58 -4.93 -13.74
CA ILE A 17 -0.36 -4.69 -12.93
C ILE A 17 0.83 -4.09 -13.70
N ILE A 18 0.83 -4.15 -15.04
CA ILE A 18 2.02 -3.80 -15.85
C ILE A 18 1.93 -2.36 -16.37
N PHE A 19 0.76 -1.98 -16.87
CA PHE A 19 0.40 -0.66 -17.38
C PHE A 19 -0.88 -0.16 -16.69
N PRO A 20 -0.92 -0.10 -15.34
CA PRO A 20 -2.14 0.17 -14.61
C PRO A 20 -2.78 1.51 -15.00
N VAL A 21 -4.10 1.53 -15.14
CA VAL A 21 -4.92 2.76 -15.15
C VAL A 21 -5.94 2.67 -14.04
N LEU A 22 -6.14 3.78 -13.32
CA LEU A 22 -7.08 3.88 -12.21
C LEU A 22 -8.51 3.55 -12.64
N ILE A 23 -9.18 2.66 -11.91
CA ILE A 23 -10.62 2.37 -12.06
C ILE A 23 -11.43 2.63 -10.79
N GLU A 24 -10.80 2.57 -9.61
CA GLU A 24 -11.42 2.94 -8.35
C GLU A 24 -10.35 3.50 -7.42
N ALA A 25 -10.66 4.60 -6.74
CA ALA A 25 -9.84 5.13 -5.66
C ALA A 25 -10.68 5.18 -4.39
N ALA A 26 -10.11 4.73 -3.28
CA ALA A 26 -10.69 4.93 -1.97
C ALA A 26 -9.69 5.56 -1.02
N GLY A 27 -10.21 6.40 -0.12
CA GLY A 27 -9.38 7.04 0.88
C GLY A 27 -10.10 7.24 2.19
N ILE A 28 -9.38 7.08 3.30
CA ILE A 28 -9.86 7.36 4.66
C ILE A 28 -9.00 8.49 5.23
N TYR A 29 -9.62 9.64 5.45
CA TYR A 29 -8.96 10.79 6.07
C TYR A 29 -8.78 10.51 7.55
N ILE A 30 -7.56 10.66 8.06
CA ILE A 30 -7.28 10.46 9.48
C ILE A 30 -7.50 11.76 10.25
N GLU A 31 -8.62 11.86 10.93
CA GLU A 31 -8.96 12.98 11.80
C GLU A 31 -8.57 12.65 13.24
N GLY A 32 -7.76 13.51 13.85
CA GLY A 32 -7.26 13.27 15.21
C GLY A 32 -6.31 12.08 15.29
N SER A 33 -6.61 11.14 16.19
CA SER A 33 -5.78 9.95 16.38
C SER A 33 -6.15 8.85 15.38
N PRO A 34 -5.17 8.13 14.77
CA PRO A 34 -5.49 6.99 13.93
C PRO A 34 -6.24 5.89 14.67
N PHE A 35 -6.25 5.88 16.01
CA PHE A 35 -6.97 4.91 16.83
C PHE A 35 -8.46 5.23 17.03
N ASP A 36 -8.87 6.47 16.74
CA ASP A 36 -10.28 6.88 16.84
C ASP A 36 -11.10 6.29 15.68
N GLU A 37 -12.43 6.32 15.80
CA GLU A 37 -13.31 5.95 14.71
C GLU A 37 -13.18 6.94 13.54
N GLN A 38 -12.86 6.42 12.35
CA GLN A 38 -12.63 7.23 11.15
C GLN A 38 -13.83 7.07 10.21
N ASN A 39 -14.65 8.11 10.12
CA ASN A 39 -15.89 8.11 9.33
C ASN A 39 -15.81 9.01 8.08
N ASN A 40 -14.74 9.81 7.95
CA ASN A 40 -14.50 10.62 6.76
C ASN A 40 -13.71 9.80 5.73
N PHE A 41 -14.42 9.27 4.73
CA PHE A 41 -13.83 8.49 3.65
C PHE A 41 -14.51 8.79 2.32
N PHE A 42 -13.82 8.46 1.22
CA PHE A 42 -14.39 8.46 -0.12
C PHE A 42 -14.15 7.11 -0.80
N ILE A 43 -15.01 6.80 -1.77
CA ILE A 43 -14.84 5.75 -2.76
C ILE A 43 -15.37 6.31 -4.08
N GLN A 44 -14.57 6.26 -5.14
CA GLN A 44 -14.95 6.79 -6.43
C GLN A 44 -14.39 5.93 -7.55
N ARG A 45 -15.26 5.58 -8.50
CA ARG A 45 -14.90 4.86 -9.72
C ARG A 45 -14.58 5.81 -10.86
N TYR A 46 -13.76 5.33 -11.77
CA TYR A 46 -13.25 6.07 -12.91
C TYR A 46 -13.32 5.25 -14.18
N ASN A 47 -13.62 5.91 -15.30
CA ASN A 47 -13.48 5.33 -16.62
C ASN A 47 -12.00 5.33 -17.03
N PRO A 48 -11.37 4.16 -17.21
CA PRO A 48 -9.96 4.06 -17.57
C PRO A 48 -9.66 4.35 -19.05
N GLU A 49 -10.69 4.53 -19.89
CA GLU A 49 -10.59 4.68 -21.35
C GLU A 49 -9.86 3.50 -22.05
N LYS A 50 -9.75 2.36 -21.37
CA LYS A 50 -9.22 1.09 -21.89
C LYS A 50 -9.81 -0.12 -21.15
N PRO A 51 -9.82 -1.33 -21.74
CA PRO A 51 -10.35 -2.52 -21.08
C PRO A 51 -9.57 -2.94 -19.83
N ILE A 52 -10.28 -3.48 -18.84
CA ILE A 52 -9.70 -4.16 -17.67
C ILE A 52 -9.18 -5.55 -18.10
N SER A 53 -7.99 -5.92 -17.63
CA SER A 53 -7.47 -7.28 -17.81
C SER A 53 -8.29 -8.28 -16.99
N TYR A 54 -8.56 -9.47 -17.53
CA TYR A 54 -9.31 -10.49 -16.79
C TYR A 54 -8.67 -10.91 -15.46
N GLY A 55 -7.34 -10.79 -15.34
CA GLY A 55 -6.63 -11.04 -14.10
C GLY A 55 -6.96 -10.01 -13.02
N ALA A 56 -6.97 -8.71 -13.36
CA ALA A 56 -7.40 -7.66 -12.43
C ALA A 56 -8.90 -7.79 -12.10
N MET A 57 -9.74 -8.02 -13.12
CA MET A 57 -11.18 -8.23 -12.95
C MET A 57 -11.49 -9.37 -11.97
N ALA A 58 -10.74 -10.46 -12.00
CA ALA A 58 -10.90 -11.58 -11.06
C ALA A 58 -10.53 -11.24 -9.61
N ILE A 59 -9.71 -10.21 -9.40
CA ILE A 59 -9.29 -9.74 -8.06
C ILE A 59 -10.36 -8.81 -7.49
N HIS A 60 -10.68 -7.72 -8.19
CA HIS A 60 -11.54 -6.65 -7.66
C HIS A 60 -13.02 -6.76 -8.09
N ASN A 61 -13.35 -7.64 -9.04
CA ASN A 61 -14.72 -7.92 -9.50
C ASN A 61 -15.48 -6.69 -10.03
N ILE A 62 -14.77 -5.70 -10.57
CA ILE A 62 -15.36 -4.52 -11.24
C ILE A 62 -15.37 -4.79 -12.74
N LEU A 63 -16.51 -4.58 -13.38
CA LEU A 63 -16.71 -4.82 -14.80
C LEU A 63 -16.53 -3.54 -15.63
N ASP A 64 -16.10 -3.69 -16.89
CA ASP A 64 -15.92 -2.56 -17.80
C ASP A 64 -17.23 -1.76 -17.98
N GLU A 65 -18.37 -2.46 -18.03
CA GLU A 65 -19.70 -1.86 -18.21
C GLU A 65 -20.12 -0.97 -17.03
N GLU A 66 -19.59 -1.21 -15.82
CA GLU A 66 -19.89 -0.39 -14.64
C GLU A 66 -19.14 0.96 -14.64
N LEU A 67 -18.15 1.12 -15.51
CA LEU A 67 -17.26 2.28 -15.54
C LEU A 67 -17.56 3.25 -16.69
N LEU A 68 -18.46 2.91 -17.61
CA LEU A 68 -18.73 3.69 -18.81
C LEU A 68 -19.15 5.13 -18.51
N ASP A 69 -20.04 5.32 -17.54
CA ASP A 69 -20.58 6.62 -17.14
C ASP A 69 -19.78 7.29 -16.00
N CYS A 70 -18.66 6.70 -15.58
CA CYS A 70 -17.78 7.28 -14.56
C CYS A 70 -16.93 8.42 -15.14
N PRO A 71 -16.48 9.38 -14.31
CA PRO A 71 -15.50 10.39 -14.73
C PRO A 71 -14.20 9.73 -15.20
N LYS A 72 -13.44 10.38 -16.07
CA LYS A 72 -12.20 9.79 -16.59
C LYS A 72 -11.17 9.64 -15.48
N SER A 73 -10.35 8.58 -15.55
CA SER A 73 -9.23 8.36 -14.61
C SER A 73 -8.30 9.56 -14.49
N SER A 74 -8.10 10.31 -15.58
CA SER A 74 -7.31 11.54 -15.63
C SER A 74 -7.88 12.72 -14.82
N GLU A 75 -9.16 12.65 -14.43
CA GLU A 75 -9.83 13.64 -13.58
C GLU A 75 -9.54 13.45 -12.10
N PHE A 76 -8.99 12.30 -11.67
CA PHE A 76 -8.58 12.10 -10.29
C PHE A 76 -7.56 13.17 -9.87
N LYS A 77 -7.79 13.77 -8.70
CA LYS A 77 -6.86 14.69 -8.04
C LYS A 77 -6.76 14.34 -6.56
N LEU A 78 -5.54 14.14 -6.09
CA LEU A 78 -5.26 14.11 -4.67
C LEU A 78 -5.37 15.54 -4.12
N ASP A 79 -6.02 15.71 -2.97
CA ASP A 79 -6.09 17.01 -2.29
C ASP A 79 -4.66 17.49 -1.94
N GLU A 80 -4.33 18.71 -2.34
CA GLU A 80 -3.02 19.34 -2.13
C GLU A 80 -2.63 19.48 -0.65
N ASN A 81 -3.61 19.44 0.26
CA ASN A 81 -3.36 19.48 1.70
C ASN A 81 -2.88 18.14 2.28
N ILE A 82 -2.96 17.04 1.52
CA ILE A 82 -2.47 15.73 1.96
C ILE A 82 -0.96 15.74 2.01
N LYS A 83 -0.43 15.59 3.22
CA LYS A 83 0.99 15.50 3.49
C LYS A 83 1.50 14.05 3.47
N TYR A 84 0.66 13.11 3.89
CA TYR A 84 0.98 11.69 3.94
C TYR A 84 -0.10 10.85 3.27
N ILE A 85 0.28 10.02 2.32
CA ILE A 85 -0.53 8.88 1.86
C ILE A 85 0.02 7.59 2.46
N ILE A 86 -0.88 6.72 2.89
CA ILE A 86 -0.55 5.48 3.59
C ILE A 86 -1.27 4.34 2.90
N GLY A 87 -0.53 3.34 2.47
CA GLY A 87 -1.09 2.18 1.77
C GLY A 87 -0.32 0.92 2.10
N HIS A 88 -0.71 -0.17 1.46
CA HIS A 88 -0.01 -1.45 1.57
C HIS A 88 0.65 -1.77 0.24
N ASN A 89 1.97 -1.59 0.14
CA ASN A 89 2.69 -1.46 -1.13
C ASN A 89 2.35 -0.15 -1.89
N ILE A 90 2.22 0.96 -1.14
CA ILE A 90 1.68 2.26 -1.59
C ILE A 90 2.37 2.88 -2.81
N ASP A 91 3.59 2.47 -3.15
CA ASP A 91 4.29 3.01 -4.32
C ASP A 91 3.60 2.64 -5.63
N PHE A 92 2.86 1.52 -5.65
CA PHE A 92 1.98 1.16 -6.75
C PHE A 92 0.86 2.18 -6.90
N ASP A 93 0.02 2.38 -5.87
CA ASP A 93 -1.10 3.32 -5.89
C ASP A 93 -0.64 4.75 -6.20
N TRP A 94 0.47 5.17 -5.59
CA TRP A 94 1.10 6.46 -5.85
C TRP A 94 1.50 6.64 -7.32
N SER A 95 2.01 5.57 -7.96
CA SER A 95 2.36 5.61 -9.38
C SER A 95 1.13 5.72 -10.29
N VAL A 96 0.03 5.07 -9.91
CA VAL A 96 -1.27 5.08 -10.63
C VAL A 96 -1.86 6.50 -10.66
N ILE A 97 -1.75 7.24 -9.55
CA ILE A 97 -2.28 8.60 -9.44
C ILE A 97 -1.30 9.68 -9.92
N SER A 98 -0.39 9.35 -10.84
CA SER A 98 0.58 10.27 -11.46
C SER A 98 1.67 10.82 -10.52
N LYS A 99 2.05 10.08 -9.49
CA LYS A 99 3.21 10.37 -8.64
C LYS A 99 3.22 11.79 -8.02
N PRO A 100 2.15 12.22 -7.33
CA PRO A 100 2.11 13.53 -6.70
C PRO A 100 3.24 13.70 -5.67
N ASP A 101 3.67 14.94 -5.43
CA ASP A 101 4.67 15.24 -4.39
C ASP A 101 4.04 15.10 -3.00
N VAL A 102 4.11 13.90 -2.44
CA VAL A 102 3.51 13.54 -1.16
C VAL A 102 4.37 12.50 -0.45
N LYS A 103 4.39 12.54 0.89
CA LYS A 103 5.11 11.52 1.67
C LYS A 103 4.34 10.21 1.67
N ARG A 104 5.05 9.12 1.41
CA ARG A 104 4.48 7.78 1.28
C ARG A 104 4.82 6.95 2.52
N ILE A 105 3.82 6.34 3.14
CA ILE A 105 3.99 5.40 4.26
C ILE A 105 3.53 4.03 3.78
N ASP A 106 4.44 3.05 3.78
CA ASP A 106 4.16 1.69 3.32
C ASP A 106 4.01 0.71 4.49
N THR A 107 2.77 0.29 4.72
CA THR A 107 2.46 -0.70 5.75
C THR A 107 2.99 -2.10 5.42
N CYS A 108 3.24 -2.44 4.15
CA CYS A 108 3.82 -3.73 3.76
C CYS A 108 5.30 -3.81 4.18
N ALA A 109 6.08 -2.78 3.85
CA ALA A 109 7.47 -2.67 4.29
C ALA A 109 7.58 -2.66 5.82
N MET A 110 6.75 -1.85 6.48
CA MET A 110 6.67 -1.81 7.94
C MET A 110 6.30 -3.18 8.54
N ALA A 111 5.31 -3.88 7.97
CA ALA A 111 4.90 -5.20 8.45
C ALA A 111 6.01 -6.24 8.33
N LYS A 112 6.78 -6.25 7.23
CA LYS A 112 7.95 -7.13 7.06
C LYS A 112 9.01 -6.90 8.14
N ALA A 113 9.23 -5.65 8.53
CA ALA A 113 10.17 -5.30 9.59
C ALA A 113 9.66 -5.67 11.00
N VAL A 114 8.35 -5.56 11.23
CA VAL A 114 7.73 -5.75 12.56
C VAL A 114 7.30 -7.20 12.83
N PHE A 115 6.98 -7.95 11.79
CA PHE A 115 6.51 -9.33 11.83
C PHE A 115 7.27 -10.21 10.82
N PRO A 116 8.61 -10.29 10.91
CA PRO A 116 9.42 -11.07 9.95
C PRO A 116 9.12 -12.57 9.96
N GLU A 117 8.49 -13.07 11.01
CA GLU A 117 8.12 -14.48 11.19
C GLU A 117 6.87 -14.90 10.40
N ILE A 118 6.05 -13.96 9.93
CA ILE A 118 4.86 -14.26 9.13
C ILE A 118 5.29 -14.67 7.71
N ASP A 119 4.74 -15.77 7.22
CA ASP A 119 5.12 -16.41 5.95
C ASP A 119 4.68 -15.62 4.71
N SER A 120 3.62 -14.82 4.82
CA SER A 120 3.15 -13.92 3.76
C SER A 120 2.72 -12.56 4.32
N HIS A 121 3.26 -11.50 3.74
CA HIS A 121 2.94 -10.11 4.09
C HIS A 121 1.92 -9.48 3.16
N SER A 122 1.08 -10.25 2.46
CA SER A 122 -0.09 -9.67 1.79
C SER A 122 -1.08 -9.13 2.82
N LEU A 123 -1.85 -8.10 2.44
CA LEU A 123 -2.79 -7.46 3.36
C LEU A 123 -3.81 -8.44 3.94
N ALA A 124 -4.35 -9.34 3.11
CA ALA A 124 -5.27 -10.39 3.55
C ALA A 124 -4.58 -11.39 4.51
N SER A 125 -3.35 -11.81 4.20
CA SER A 125 -2.58 -12.73 5.07
C SER A 125 -2.32 -12.11 6.44
N LEU A 126 -1.82 -10.87 6.47
CA LEU A 126 -1.57 -10.13 7.71
C LEU A 126 -2.87 -9.87 8.48
N SER A 127 -3.97 -9.60 7.78
CA SER A 127 -5.28 -9.47 8.40
C SER A 127 -5.67 -10.74 9.13
N TYR A 128 -5.48 -11.92 8.53
CA TYR A 128 -5.74 -13.21 9.20
C TYR A 128 -4.77 -13.51 10.34
N ALA A 129 -3.47 -13.31 10.11
CA ALA A 129 -2.41 -13.62 11.06
C ALA A 129 -2.56 -12.82 12.36
N LEU A 130 -2.96 -11.54 12.24
CA LEU A 130 -3.07 -10.63 13.37
C LEU A 130 -4.50 -10.52 13.91
N CYS A 131 -5.50 -11.19 13.31
CA CYS A 131 -6.88 -11.16 13.78
C CYS A 131 -7.09 -12.16 14.91
N GLU A 132 -7.78 -11.73 15.97
CA GLU A 132 -8.26 -12.62 17.03
C GLU A 132 -9.04 -13.81 16.44
N PRO A 133 -8.79 -15.05 16.91
CA PRO A 133 -9.43 -16.24 16.35
C PRO A 133 -10.96 -16.17 16.27
N SER A 134 -11.60 -15.54 17.27
CA SER A 134 -13.06 -15.34 17.33
C SER A 134 -13.61 -14.47 16.19
N ASN A 135 -12.79 -13.56 15.64
CA ASN A 135 -13.18 -12.62 14.60
C ASN A 135 -12.90 -13.12 13.17
N ARG A 136 -12.19 -14.25 13.00
CA ARG A 136 -11.80 -14.76 11.67
C ARG A 136 -12.96 -15.05 10.74
N LYS A 137 -14.12 -15.47 11.27
CA LYS A 137 -15.34 -15.68 10.46
C LYS A 137 -15.79 -14.36 9.83
N LYS A 138 -15.90 -13.30 10.64
CA LYS A 138 -16.29 -11.95 10.17
C LYS A 138 -15.28 -11.39 9.16
N LEU A 139 -13.98 -11.58 9.42
CA LEU A 139 -12.92 -11.17 8.49
C LEU A 139 -13.06 -11.89 7.14
N ARG A 140 -13.28 -13.21 7.16
CA ARG A 140 -13.50 -13.98 5.92
C ARG A 140 -14.68 -13.47 5.12
N GLU A 141 -15.81 -13.20 5.76
CA GLU A 141 -16.97 -12.64 5.05
C GLU A 141 -16.66 -11.26 4.47
N THR A 142 -15.91 -10.41 5.20
CA THR A 142 -15.48 -9.09 4.71
C THR A 142 -14.62 -9.22 3.45
N LEU A 143 -13.60 -10.07 3.50
CA LEU A 143 -12.73 -10.33 2.35
C LEU A 143 -13.53 -10.88 1.16
N LYS A 144 -14.39 -11.87 1.37
CA LYS A 144 -15.16 -12.48 0.27
C LYS A 144 -16.17 -11.56 -0.42
N THR A 145 -16.75 -10.62 0.32
CA THR A 145 -17.92 -9.86 -0.15
C THR A 145 -17.62 -8.43 -0.56
N SER A 146 -16.45 -7.91 -0.18
CA SER A 146 -16.18 -6.47 -0.25
C SER A 146 -14.80 -6.15 -0.82
N HIS A 147 -14.26 -6.93 -1.76
CA HIS A 147 -13.01 -6.59 -2.47
C HIS A 147 -13.23 -5.34 -3.34
N ASN A 148 -13.13 -4.19 -2.69
CA ASN A 148 -13.11 -2.85 -3.26
C ASN A 148 -12.03 -2.06 -2.51
N ALA A 149 -11.59 -0.96 -3.10
CA ALA A 149 -10.47 -0.19 -2.57
C ALA A 149 -10.71 0.28 -1.12
N LEU A 150 -11.96 0.54 -0.74
CA LEU A 150 -12.29 1.02 0.61
C LEU A 150 -12.10 -0.07 1.68
N THR A 151 -12.41 -1.32 1.36
CA THR A 151 -12.19 -2.43 2.28
C THR A 151 -10.69 -2.63 2.53
N ASP A 152 -9.88 -2.58 1.48
CA ASP A 152 -8.44 -2.71 1.60
C ASP A 152 -7.83 -1.49 2.33
N ALA A 153 -8.32 -0.27 2.09
CA ALA A 153 -7.97 0.89 2.93
C ALA A 153 -8.32 0.68 4.41
N LYS A 154 -9.48 0.10 4.75
CA LYS A 154 -9.87 -0.21 6.14
C LYS A 154 -8.97 -1.27 6.77
N LEU A 155 -8.62 -2.33 6.02
CA LEU A 155 -7.70 -3.36 6.48
C LEU A 155 -6.29 -2.80 6.68
N CYS A 156 -5.84 -1.91 5.77
CA CYS A 156 -4.58 -1.18 5.87
C CYS A 156 -4.52 -0.32 7.13
N LEU A 157 -5.58 0.44 7.43
CA LEU A 157 -5.68 1.22 8.68
C LEU A 157 -5.59 0.33 9.92
N ASN A 158 -6.27 -0.82 9.90
CA ASN A 158 -6.20 -1.77 11.01
C ASN A 158 -4.80 -2.38 11.18
N LEU A 159 -4.11 -2.68 10.09
CA LEU A 159 -2.72 -3.14 10.11
C LEU A 159 -1.80 -2.03 10.66
N LEU A 160 -1.96 -0.80 10.17
CA LEU A 160 -1.21 0.37 10.63
C LEU A 160 -1.32 0.49 12.16
N ARG A 161 -2.54 0.50 12.71
CA ARG A 161 -2.78 0.57 14.17
C ARG A 161 -1.99 -0.48 14.96
N LYS A 162 -1.96 -1.73 14.48
CA LYS A 162 -1.20 -2.81 15.13
C LYS A 162 0.30 -2.57 15.09
N ILE A 163 0.82 -2.06 13.97
CA ILE A 163 2.22 -1.67 13.84
C ILE A 163 2.55 -0.53 14.81
N LEU A 164 1.72 0.50 14.85
CA LEU A 164 1.90 1.67 15.73
C LEU A 164 1.96 1.26 17.20
N ILE A 165 1.07 0.36 17.64
CA ILE A 165 1.08 -0.19 19.01
C ILE A 165 2.37 -0.98 19.26
N LYS A 166 2.75 -1.90 18.37
CA LYS A 166 3.93 -2.77 18.57
C LYS A 166 5.25 -1.98 18.55
N LYS A 167 5.30 -0.84 17.86
CA LYS A 167 6.48 0.02 17.74
C LYS A 167 6.44 1.25 18.66
N ASP A 168 5.36 1.45 19.41
CA ASP A 168 5.12 2.63 20.25
C ASP A 168 5.31 3.97 19.48
N LEU A 169 4.70 4.05 18.29
CA LEU A 169 4.81 5.20 17.39
C LEU A 169 3.55 6.07 17.43
N HIS A 170 3.74 7.37 17.73
CA HIS A 170 2.62 8.31 17.93
C HIS A 170 2.61 9.51 16.97
N LYS A 171 3.77 9.88 16.39
CA LYS A 171 3.89 11.06 15.53
C LYS A 171 4.06 10.65 14.07
N TRP A 172 3.34 11.29 13.16
CA TRP A 172 3.41 11.01 11.71
C TRP A 172 4.81 11.18 11.12
N SER A 173 5.65 12.09 11.64
CA SER A 173 7.06 12.21 11.24
C SER A 173 7.87 10.95 11.55
N ASP A 174 7.63 10.36 12.71
CA ASP A 174 8.38 9.20 13.21
C ASP A 174 7.87 7.93 12.53
N ILE A 175 6.55 7.85 12.30
CA ILE A 175 5.90 6.80 11.49
C ILE A 175 6.46 6.81 10.07
N TYR A 176 6.55 7.99 9.44
CA TYR A 176 7.13 8.13 8.10
C TYR A 176 8.61 7.73 8.08
N SER A 177 9.40 8.18 9.06
CA SER A 177 10.82 7.83 9.15
C SER A 177 11.02 6.32 9.31
N PHE A 178 10.19 5.67 10.13
CA PHE A 178 10.20 4.22 10.30
C PHE A 178 9.79 3.48 9.02
N SER A 179 8.78 3.99 8.29
CA SER A 179 8.42 3.45 6.97
C SER A 179 9.59 3.52 6.00
N GLU A 180 10.27 4.66 5.89
CA GLU A 180 11.43 4.82 5.00
C GLU A 180 12.58 3.89 5.39
N GLU A 181 12.86 3.70 6.68
CA GLU A 181 13.83 2.70 7.14
C GLU A 181 13.41 1.28 6.75
N ALA A 182 12.13 0.93 6.96
CA ALA A 182 11.60 -0.40 6.72
C ALA A 182 11.57 -0.79 5.23
N ARG A 183 11.54 0.19 4.32
CA ARG A 183 11.64 -0.03 2.87
C ARG A 183 13.02 -0.48 2.43
N ILE A 184 14.08 -0.19 3.20
CA ILE A 184 15.45 -0.59 2.87
C ILE A 184 15.63 -2.09 3.19
N PRO A 185 15.82 -2.97 2.19
CA PRO A 185 15.94 -4.40 2.43
C PRO A 185 17.21 -4.71 3.24
N LYS A 186 17.10 -5.65 4.19
CA LYS A 186 18.25 -6.15 4.97
C LYS A 186 18.85 -7.43 4.38
N ALA A 187 18.07 -8.16 3.59
CA ALA A 187 18.46 -9.36 2.86
C ALA A 187 18.09 -9.22 1.39
N MET A 188 18.83 -9.91 0.52
CA MET A 188 18.61 -9.85 -0.92
C MET A 188 17.21 -10.38 -1.27
N PRO A 189 16.36 -9.57 -1.93
CA PRO A 189 14.97 -9.95 -2.17
C PRO A 189 14.80 -11.02 -3.26
N PHE A 190 15.74 -11.15 -4.19
CA PHE A 190 15.65 -12.04 -5.34
C PHE A 190 17.01 -12.52 -5.86
N GLY A 191 17.01 -13.35 -6.90
CA GLY A 191 18.20 -13.76 -7.62
C GLY A 191 19.09 -14.76 -6.88
N LYS A 192 20.35 -14.86 -7.31
CA LYS A 192 21.33 -15.88 -6.85
C LYS A 192 21.50 -15.92 -5.33
N TYR A 193 21.46 -14.75 -4.68
CA TYR A 193 21.70 -14.62 -3.24
C TYR A 193 20.43 -14.37 -2.43
N LYS A 194 19.24 -14.70 -2.97
CA LYS A 194 17.96 -14.47 -2.29
C LYS A 194 17.99 -14.96 -0.83
N GLY A 195 17.55 -14.10 0.09
CA GLY A 195 17.53 -14.37 1.53
C GLY A 195 18.87 -14.17 2.26
N THR A 196 19.97 -13.95 1.53
CA THR A 196 21.28 -13.64 2.13
C THR A 196 21.29 -12.17 2.58
N SER A 197 21.83 -11.90 3.77
CA SER A 197 22.03 -10.54 4.27
C SER A 197 22.77 -9.68 3.25
N ILE A 198 22.31 -8.46 3.01
CA ILE A 198 22.92 -7.55 2.02
C ILE A 198 24.39 -7.26 2.37
N LYS A 199 24.75 -7.29 3.66
CA LYS A 199 26.13 -7.11 4.10
C LYS A 199 27.06 -8.23 3.62
N ASP A 200 26.54 -9.45 3.49
CA ASP A 200 27.30 -10.65 3.16
C ASP A 200 27.36 -10.94 1.66
N ILE A 201 26.75 -10.08 0.83
CA ILE A 201 26.78 -10.20 -0.63
C ILE A 201 28.18 -9.82 -1.15
N PRO A 202 28.77 -10.63 -2.05
CA PRO A 202 30.07 -10.33 -2.65
C PRO A 202 30.11 -8.95 -3.34
N PRO A 203 31.21 -8.17 -3.18
CA PRO A 203 31.31 -6.82 -3.73
C PRO A 203 31.11 -6.73 -5.25
N ASP A 204 31.63 -7.70 -6.00
CA ASP A 204 31.48 -7.81 -7.45
C ASP A 204 30.01 -7.94 -7.87
N TYR A 205 29.23 -8.73 -7.12
CA TYR A 205 27.79 -8.87 -7.36
C TYR A 205 27.03 -7.59 -7.02
N LYS A 206 27.41 -6.87 -5.94
CA LYS A 206 26.81 -5.57 -5.62
C LYS A 206 27.03 -4.56 -6.74
N GLU A 207 28.26 -4.46 -7.25
CA GLU A 207 28.61 -3.54 -8.33
C GLU A 207 27.95 -3.90 -9.66
N TRP A 208 27.77 -5.20 -9.95
CA TRP A 208 26.96 -5.64 -11.08
C TRP A 208 25.49 -5.24 -10.91
N LEU A 209 24.93 -5.45 -9.72
CA LEU A 209 23.52 -5.19 -9.43
C LEU A 209 23.20 -3.68 -9.53
N LYS A 210 24.07 -2.81 -9.01
CA LYS A 210 23.94 -1.34 -9.11
C LYS A 210 23.86 -0.80 -10.54
N LYS A 211 24.31 -1.57 -11.54
CA LYS A 211 24.31 -1.18 -12.96
C LYS A 211 23.08 -1.68 -13.73
N GLN A 212 22.17 -2.41 -13.08
CA GLN A 212 20.96 -2.89 -13.75
C GLN A 212 19.98 -1.71 -13.97
N PRO A 213 19.32 -1.64 -15.14
CA PRO A 213 18.50 -0.48 -15.52
C PRO A 213 17.28 -0.28 -14.62
N ASP A 214 16.69 -1.36 -14.11
CA ASP A 214 15.44 -1.34 -13.35
C ASP A 214 15.66 -1.67 -11.86
N ILE A 215 16.82 -1.30 -11.30
CA ILE A 215 17.08 -1.53 -9.88
C ILE A 215 16.16 -0.66 -9.01
N ASP A 216 15.48 -1.30 -8.06
CA ASP A 216 14.66 -0.63 -7.05
C ASP A 216 15.49 0.38 -6.23
N GLU A 217 14.92 1.57 -5.97
CA GLU A 217 15.62 2.67 -5.29
C GLU A 217 16.03 2.31 -3.86
N TYR A 218 15.24 1.50 -3.16
CA TYR A 218 15.50 1.10 -1.79
C TYR A 218 16.56 0.00 -1.73
N LEU A 219 16.54 -0.93 -2.69
CA LEU A 219 17.63 -1.89 -2.87
C LEU A 219 18.94 -1.18 -3.19
N LEU A 220 18.93 -0.16 -4.06
CA LEU A 220 20.13 0.62 -4.36
C LEU A 220 20.69 1.32 -3.10
N LYS A 221 19.83 1.91 -2.27
CA LYS A 221 20.22 2.47 -0.95
C LYS A 221 20.86 1.42 -0.05
N ALA A 222 20.36 0.18 -0.04
CA ALA A 222 20.90 -0.89 0.80
C ALA A 222 22.26 -1.43 0.33
N LEU A 223 22.60 -1.26 -0.95
CA LEU A 223 23.86 -1.72 -1.55
C LEU A 223 25.03 -0.74 -1.35
N ASN A 224 24.75 0.46 -0.83
CA ASN A 224 25.75 1.47 -0.46
C ASN A 224 26.18 1.31 0.99
#